data_AF-A0A1M6T4A6-F1
#
_entry.id   AF-A0A1M6T4A6-F1
#
_cell.length_a   1.000
_cell.length_b   1.000
_cell.length_c   1.000
_cell.angle_alpha   90.00
_cell.angle_beta   90.00
_cell.angle_gamma   90.00
#
_symmetry.space_group_name_H-M   'P 1'
#
loop_
_entity.id
_entity.type
_entity.pdbx_description
1 polymer ?
#
loop_
_entity_poly.entity_id
_entity_poly.type
_entity_poly.pdbx_seq_one_letter_code
_entity_poly.pdbx_strand_id
1 'polypeptide(L)'
;MTTTRSASSTPVQVAAGAVGIVFLLVGVLGFVPGITANYDQLSFAGHGSGALLLGIFAVSVLHNIVHLLFGVAGVVMARSAGGARNYLIWGGVVYLVLWLYGLVIDHGGPANFVPVNSADNWLHLVLGVAMVGLGIALTRGRRAAAVRD
;
A
#
# COMPACT_ATOMS: atom_id res chain seq x y z
N MET A 1 -38.94 -17.55 9.63
CA MET A 1 -38.26 -16.26 9.40
C MET A 1 -36.78 -16.45 9.72
N THR A 2 -35.96 -16.77 8.72
CA THR A 2 -34.53 -17.04 8.91
C THR A 2 -33.79 -15.72 8.88
N THR A 3 -33.40 -15.21 10.05
CA THR A 3 -32.61 -13.97 10.14
C THR A 3 -31.20 -14.27 9.65
N THR A 4 -30.92 -13.96 8.39
CA THR A 4 -29.55 -13.97 7.86
C THR A 4 -28.76 -12.90 8.62
N ARG A 5 -28.02 -13.28 9.66
CA ARG A 5 -27.01 -12.39 10.25
C ARG A 5 -26.00 -12.12 9.15
N SER A 6 -26.02 -10.94 8.55
CA SER A 6 -24.88 -10.43 7.79
C SER A 6 -23.67 -10.53 8.71
N ALA A 7 -22.73 -11.41 8.39
CA ALA A 7 -21.49 -11.52 9.15
C ALA A 7 -20.79 -10.17 9.07
N SER A 8 -20.70 -9.46 10.20
CA SER A 8 -19.99 -8.19 10.25
C SER A 8 -18.50 -8.43 9.94
N SER A 9 -17.94 -7.61 9.06
CA SER A 9 -16.52 -7.69 8.72
C SER A 9 -15.66 -7.52 9.98
N THR A 10 -14.63 -8.36 10.11
CA THR A 10 -13.73 -8.26 11.26
C THR A 10 -12.84 -7.01 11.17
N PRO A 11 -12.31 -6.48 12.30
CA PRO A 11 -11.45 -5.29 12.28
C PRO A 11 -10.25 -5.41 11.34
N VAL A 12 -9.63 -6.60 11.26
CA VAL A 12 -8.49 -6.84 10.35
C VAL A 12 -8.92 -6.75 8.87
N GLN A 13 -10.13 -7.18 8.52
CA GLN A 13 -10.67 -7.06 7.17
C GLN A 13 -10.96 -5.60 6.82
N VAL A 14 -11.51 -4.83 7.75
CA VAL A 14 -11.73 -3.39 7.57
C VAL A 14 -10.40 -2.67 7.35
N ALA A 15 -9.38 -2.95 8.18
CA ALA A 15 -8.06 -2.36 8.04
C ALA A 15 -7.41 -2.71 6.68
N ALA A 16 -7.42 -3.99 6.28
CA ALA A 16 -6.87 -4.41 4.99
C ALA A 16 -7.61 -3.76 3.81
N GLY A 17 -8.94 -3.68 3.88
CA GLY A 17 -9.76 -3.03 2.86
C GLY A 17 -9.47 -1.54 2.75
N ALA A 18 -9.36 -0.84 3.89
CA ALA A 18 -9.02 0.58 3.92
C ALA A 18 -7.63 0.84 3.29
N VAL A 19 -6.61 0.07 3.67
CA VAL A 19 -5.27 0.17 3.06
C VAL A 19 -5.32 -0.11 1.56
N GLY A 20 -6.06 -1.13 1.12
CA GLY A 20 -6.25 -1.43 -0.29
C GLY A 20 -6.91 -0.28 -1.06
N ILE A 21 -7.96 0.32 -0.50
CA ILE A 21 -8.64 1.49 -1.09
C ILE A 21 -7.69 2.68 -1.21
N VAL A 22 -6.88 2.96 -0.18
CA VAL A 22 -5.86 4.03 -0.24
C VAL A 22 -4.88 3.80 -1.40
N PHE A 23 -4.40 2.58 -1.59
CA PHE A 23 -3.54 2.25 -2.73
C PHE A 23 -4.23 2.44 -4.08
N LEU A 24 -5.50 2.06 -4.20
CA LEU A 24 -6.28 2.33 -5.41
C LEU A 24 -6.38 3.83 -5.68
N LEU A 25 -6.69 4.63 -4.65
CA LEU A 25 -6.77 6.08 -4.78
C LEU A 25 -5.44 6.67 -5.23
N VAL A 26 -4.33 6.33 -4.55
CA VAL A 26 -2.98 6.81 -4.91
C VAL A 26 -2.62 6.40 -6.34
N GLY A 27 -2.86 5.13 -6.71
CA GLY A 27 -2.58 4.62 -8.05
C GLY A 27 -3.38 5.32 -9.14
N VAL A 28 -4.65 5.66 -8.88
CA VAL A 28 -5.48 6.44 -9.81
C VAL A 28 -5.01 7.90 -9.87
N LEU A 29 -4.79 8.54 -8.72
CA LEU A 29 -4.39 9.96 -8.65
C LEU A 29 -3.03 10.23 -9.29
N GLY A 30 -2.14 9.23 -9.32
CA GLY A 30 -0.88 9.27 -10.07
C GLY A 30 -1.06 9.48 -11.58
N PHE A 31 -2.26 9.23 -12.12
CA PHE A 31 -2.62 9.47 -13.52
C PHE A 31 -3.49 10.73 -13.73
N VAL A 32 -3.67 11.56 -12.70
CA VAL A 32 -4.53 12.75 -12.76
C VAL A 32 -3.67 14.02 -12.86
N PRO A 33 -3.69 14.74 -14.00
CA PRO A 33 -3.02 16.03 -14.14
C PRO A 33 -3.55 17.04 -13.10
N GLY A 34 -2.65 17.85 -12.53
CA GLY A 34 -2.98 18.84 -11.50
C GLY A 34 -2.93 18.30 -10.07
N ILE A 35 -3.19 17.00 -9.87
CA ILE A 35 -2.88 16.30 -8.61
C ILE A 35 -1.46 15.74 -8.67
N THR A 36 -1.08 15.19 -9.82
CA THR A 36 0.30 14.84 -10.14
C THR A 36 0.95 16.01 -10.88
N ALA A 37 1.94 16.63 -10.24
CA ALA A 37 2.75 17.71 -10.79
C ALA A 37 3.75 17.18 -11.82
N ASN A 38 4.23 18.05 -12.72
CA ASN A 38 5.12 17.70 -13.84
C ASN A 38 4.59 16.50 -14.64
N TYR A 39 3.29 16.46 -14.88
CA TYR A 39 2.62 15.31 -15.50
C TYR A 39 3.17 14.98 -16.90
N ASP A 40 3.64 16.00 -17.63
CA ASP A 40 4.34 15.88 -18.90
C ASP A 40 5.66 15.09 -18.80
N GLN A 41 6.21 14.95 -17.60
CA GLN A 41 7.43 14.17 -17.30
C GLN A 41 7.11 12.77 -16.77
N LEU A 42 5.85 12.33 -16.79
CA LEU A 42 5.45 10.99 -16.37
C LEU A 42 5.97 9.97 -17.39
N SER A 43 7.04 9.27 -17.04
CA SER A 43 7.62 8.21 -17.87
C SER A 43 7.11 6.83 -17.44
N PHE A 44 7.37 5.82 -18.26
CA PHE A 44 6.87 4.47 -17.98
C PHE A 44 7.45 3.89 -16.68
N ALA A 45 8.77 4.02 -16.50
CA ALA A 45 9.52 3.52 -15.35
C ALA A 45 10.87 4.27 -15.25
N GLY A 46 11.57 4.13 -14.13
CA GLY A 46 12.90 4.70 -13.96
C GLY A 46 12.95 6.07 -13.29
N HIS A 47 14.16 6.44 -12.89
CA HIS A 47 14.55 7.78 -12.41
C HIS A 47 14.16 8.91 -13.37
N GLY A 48 13.88 8.58 -14.64
CA GLY A 48 13.57 9.55 -15.67
C GLY A 48 12.16 10.10 -15.56
N SER A 49 11.31 9.52 -14.69
CA SER A 49 10.01 10.09 -14.38
C SER A 49 10.18 11.26 -13.42
N GLY A 50 10.00 12.48 -13.91
CA GLY A 50 10.01 13.70 -13.10
C GLY A 50 8.65 14.05 -12.48
N ALA A 51 7.64 13.23 -12.71
CA ALA A 51 6.29 13.42 -12.21
C ALA A 51 6.22 13.19 -10.69
N LEU A 52 5.51 14.10 -10.00
CA LEU A 52 5.40 14.10 -8.54
C LEU A 52 3.95 14.14 -8.10
N LEU A 53 3.46 13.08 -7.45
CA LEU A 53 2.14 13.06 -6.83
C LEU A 53 2.12 14.05 -5.66
N LEU A 54 1.14 14.96 -5.68
CA LEU A 54 1.02 16.09 -4.74
C LEU A 54 2.25 17.02 -4.71
N GLY A 55 3.11 16.94 -5.73
CA GLY A 55 4.38 17.67 -5.77
C GLY A 55 5.46 17.12 -4.81
N ILE A 56 5.25 15.94 -4.22
CA ILE A 56 6.12 15.39 -3.16
C ILE A 56 6.64 13.99 -3.50
N PHE A 57 5.77 13.08 -3.94
CA PHE A 57 6.08 11.65 -4.09
C PHE A 57 6.41 11.33 -5.54
N ALA A 58 7.55 10.70 -5.81
CA ALA A 58 7.94 10.38 -7.17
C ALA A 58 7.08 9.25 -7.73
N VAL A 59 6.53 9.45 -8.94
CA VAL A 59 5.64 8.48 -9.58
C VAL A 59 6.04 8.22 -11.02
N SER A 60 5.69 7.04 -11.52
CA SER A 60 5.77 6.63 -12.92
C SER A 60 4.54 5.79 -13.26
N VAL A 61 4.35 5.47 -14.54
CA VAL A 61 3.28 4.54 -14.96
C VAL A 61 3.40 3.21 -14.23
N LEU A 62 4.62 2.64 -14.15
CA LEU A 62 4.88 1.39 -13.44
C LEU A 62 4.55 1.51 -11.95
N HIS A 63 5.00 2.58 -11.29
CA HIS A 63 4.74 2.79 -9.86
C HIS A 63 3.23 2.86 -9.58
N ASN A 64 2.48 3.60 -10.40
CA ASN A 64 1.03 3.72 -10.27
C ASN A 64 0.32 2.39 -10.53
N ILE A 65 0.73 1.62 -11.55
CA ILE A 65 0.18 0.29 -11.82
C ILE A 65 0.45 -0.65 -10.64
N VAL A 66 1.66 -0.63 -10.07
CA VAL A 66 1.99 -1.44 -8.88
C VAL A 66 1.07 -1.07 -7.72
N HIS A 67 0.83 0.22 -7.46
CA HIS A 67 -0.15 0.66 -6.45
C HIS A 67 -1.57 0.14 -6.75
N LEU A 68 -2.03 0.21 -8.00
CA LEU A 68 -3.35 -0.31 -8.38
C LEU A 68 -3.46 -1.81 -8.12
N LEU A 69 -2.46 -2.60 -8.54
CA LEU A 69 -2.44 -4.05 -8.32
C LEU A 69 -2.42 -4.37 -6.81
N PHE A 70 -1.63 -3.63 -6.04
CA PHE A 70 -1.56 -3.78 -4.59
C PHE A 70 -2.90 -3.44 -3.92
N GLY A 71 -3.56 -2.37 -4.39
CA GLY A 71 -4.88 -1.96 -3.93
C GLY A 71 -5.98 -2.98 -4.22
N VAL A 72 -6.01 -3.52 -5.44
CA VAL A 72 -6.90 -4.63 -5.82
C VAL A 72 -6.64 -5.85 -4.93
N ALA A 73 -5.38 -6.22 -4.73
CA ALA A 73 -5.02 -7.33 -3.85
C ALA A 73 -5.52 -7.11 -2.41
N GLY A 74 -5.38 -5.88 -1.88
CA GLY A 74 -5.88 -5.52 -0.56
C GLY A 74 -7.39 -5.70 -0.42
N VAL A 75 -8.16 -5.19 -1.38
CA VAL A 75 -9.63 -5.32 -1.39
C VAL A 75 -10.06 -6.78 -1.53
N VAL A 76 -9.41 -7.56 -2.40
CA VAL A 76 -9.71 -8.99 -2.59
C VAL A 76 -9.38 -9.78 -1.33
N MET A 77 -8.22 -9.54 -0.73
CA MET A 77 -7.76 -10.27 0.45
C MET A 77 -8.56 -9.89 1.70
N ALA A 78 -9.11 -8.67 1.77
CA ALA A 78 -10.02 -8.22 2.83
C ALA A 78 -11.31 -9.04 2.91
N ARG A 79 -11.65 -9.87 1.91
CA ARG A 79 -12.85 -10.73 1.92
C ARG A 79 -12.81 -11.84 2.99
N SER A 80 -11.65 -12.12 3.57
CA SER A 80 -11.50 -13.06 4.69
C SER A 80 -10.54 -12.52 5.75
N ALA A 81 -10.71 -12.90 7.02
CA ALA A 81 -9.81 -12.47 8.09
C ALA A 81 -8.36 -12.97 7.90
N GLY A 82 -8.19 -14.21 7.39
CA GLY A 82 -6.88 -14.77 7.08
C GLY A 82 -6.19 -14.06 5.93
N GLY A 83 -6.92 -13.80 4.83
CA GLY A 83 -6.43 -13.02 3.70
C GLY A 83 -6.03 -11.61 4.11
N ALA A 84 -6.90 -10.91 4.84
CA ALA A 84 -6.66 -9.57 5.34
C ALA A 84 -5.38 -9.47 6.17
N ARG A 85 -5.19 -10.41 7.11
CA ARG A 85 -3.97 -10.50 7.90
C ARG A 85 -2.73 -10.71 7.03
N ASN A 86 -2.81 -11.64 6.08
CA ASN A 86 -1.67 -11.95 5.21
C ASN A 86 -1.31 -10.76 4.32
N TYR A 87 -2.30 -10.06 3.78
CA TYR A 87 -2.10 -8.83 3.01
C TYR A 87 -1.41 -7.76 3.85
N LEU A 88 -1.87 -7.51 5.08
CA LEU A 88 -1.26 -6.52 5.96
C LEU A 88 0.19 -6.91 6.34
N ILE A 89 0.45 -8.16 6.69
CA ILE A 89 1.79 -8.59 7.10
C ILE A 89 2.75 -8.65 5.92
N TRP A 90 2.43 -9.43 4.90
CA TRP A 90 3.35 -9.61 3.76
C TRP A 90 3.41 -8.37 2.89
N GLY A 91 2.30 -7.65 2.73
CA GLY A 91 2.32 -6.36 2.07
C GLY A 91 3.18 -5.36 2.84
N GLY A 92 3.06 -5.30 4.18
CA GLY A 92 3.94 -4.46 4.99
C GLY A 92 5.42 -4.84 4.85
N VAL A 93 5.76 -6.14 4.80
CA VAL A 93 7.12 -6.61 4.52
C VAL A 93 7.62 -6.13 3.15
N VAL A 94 6.79 -6.19 2.10
CA VAL A 94 7.16 -5.65 0.78
C VAL A 94 7.51 -4.16 0.87
N TYR A 95 6.72 -3.37 1.61
CA TYR A 95 7.00 -1.95 1.82
C TYR A 95 8.29 -1.69 2.61
N LEU A 96 8.60 -2.53 3.61
CA LEU A 96 9.88 -2.45 4.32
C LEU A 96 11.07 -2.82 3.41
N VAL A 97 10.89 -3.78 2.50
CA VAL A 97 11.92 -4.11 1.49
C VAL A 97 12.10 -2.96 0.51
N LEU A 98 11.02 -2.31 0.06
CA LEU A 98 11.10 -1.12 -0.79
C LEU A 98 11.80 0.04 -0.09
N TRP A 99 11.57 0.23 1.22
CA TRP A 99 12.31 1.20 2.02
C TRP A 99 13.82 0.89 2.08
N LEU A 100 14.19 -0.37 2.33
CA LEU A 100 15.60 -0.77 2.32
C LEU A 100 16.23 -0.57 0.94
N TYR A 101 15.51 -0.90 -0.13
CA TYR A 101 15.91 -0.66 -1.50
C TYR A 101 16.15 0.85 -1.74
N GLY A 102 15.24 1.73 -1.32
CA GLY A 102 15.38 3.17 -1.44
C GLY A 102 16.54 3.78 -0.63
N LEU A 103 17.03 3.10 0.41
CA LEU A 103 18.24 3.50 1.14
C LEU A 103 19.54 3.12 0.44
N VAL A 104 19.52 2.06 -0.36
CA VAL A 104 20.73 1.45 -0.95
C VAL A 104 21.02 1.99 -2.34
N ILE A 105 19.99 2.30 -3.12
CA ILE A 105 20.17 2.79 -4.49
C ILE A 105 20.50 4.28 -4.53
N ASP A 106 21.21 4.69 -5.59
CA ASP A 106 21.27 6.09 -5.98
C ASP A 106 19.93 6.50 -6.65
N HIS A 107 19.27 7.52 -6.11
CA HIS A 107 17.98 8.00 -6.62
C HIS A 107 18.09 8.60 -8.02
N GLY A 108 19.27 9.11 -8.41
CA GLY A 108 19.56 9.59 -9.76
C GLY A 108 20.10 8.50 -10.71
N GLY A 109 20.31 7.29 -10.20
CA GLY A 109 20.94 6.19 -10.92
C GLY A 109 19.94 5.21 -11.55
N PRO A 110 20.33 4.47 -12.61
CA PRO A 110 19.44 3.59 -13.38
C PRO A 110 18.84 2.45 -12.54
N ALA A 111 19.43 2.19 -11.37
CA ALA A 111 18.89 1.27 -10.38
C ALA A 111 17.52 1.71 -9.85
N ASN A 112 17.14 3.00 -9.93
CA ASN A 112 15.85 3.53 -9.48
C ASN A 112 14.73 3.29 -10.51
N PHE A 113 14.49 2.02 -10.88
CA PHE A 113 13.51 1.65 -11.92
C PHE A 113 12.04 1.82 -11.49
N VAL A 114 11.76 1.82 -10.19
CA VAL A 114 10.53 2.38 -9.60
C VAL A 114 10.95 3.68 -8.95
N PRO A 115 10.63 4.85 -9.53
CA PRO A 115 11.15 6.12 -9.04
C PRO A 115 10.69 6.33 -7.60
N VAL A 116 11.64 6.15 -6.69
CA VAL A 116 11.50 6.51 -5.27
C VAL A 116 12.40 7.70 -4.99
N ASN A 117 11.91 8.62 -4.17
CA ASN A 117 12.68 9.70 -3.59
C ASN A 117 12.71 9.60 -2.04
N SER A 118 13.31 10.57 -1.38
CA SER A 118 13.36 10.60 0.09
C SER A 118 11.99 10.57 0.78
N ALA A 119 11.00 11.26 0.21
CA ALA A 119 9.64 11.28 0.77
C ALA A 119 8.95 9.91 0.61
N ASP A 120 9.09 9.28 -0.56
CA ASP A 120 8.63 7.91 -0.78
C ASP A 120 9.28 6.98 0.23
N ASN A 121 10.58 7.09 0.46
CA ASN A 121 11.31 6.20 1.37
C ASN A 121 10.75 6.24 2.80
N TRP A 122 10.49 7.43 3.33
CA TRP A 122 9.84 7.59 4.63
C TRP A 122 8.40 7.05 4.64
N LEU A 123 7.64 7.32 3.59
CA LEU A 123 6.28 6.79 3.44
C LEU A 123 6.28 5.26 3.47
N HIS A 124 7.21 4.62 2.76
CA HIS A 124 7.33 3.16 2.72
C HIS A 124 7.67 2.56 4.09
N LEU A 125 8.56 3.18 4.84
CA LEU A 125 8.88 2.75 6.22
C LEU A 125 7.65 2.81 7.12
N VAL A 126 7.00 3.98 7.20
CA VAL A 126 5.84 4.19 8.08
C VAL A 126 4.71 3.23 7.70
N LEU A 127 4.43 3.10 6.40
CA LEU A 127 3.37 2.23 5.91
C LEU A 127 3.69 0.75 6.16
N GLY A 128 4.92 0.32 5.91
CA GLY A 128 5.38 -1.04 6.18
C GLY A 128 5.21 -1.43 7.65
N VAL A 129 5.68 -0.56 8.57
CA VAL A 129 5.52 -0.75 10.02
C VAL A 129 4.04 -0.77 10.42
N ALA A 130 3.25 0.17 9.93
CA ALA A 130 1.82 0.28 10.26
C ALA A 130 1.05 -0.97 9.80
N MET A 131 1.28 -1.43 8.58
CA MET A 131 0.61 -2.62 8.05
C MET A 131 0.95 -3.88 8.85
N VAL A 132 2.23 -4.14 9.12
CA VAL A 132 2.64 -5.29 9.94
C VAL A 132 2.05 -5.18 11.35
N GLY A 133 2.11 -4.00 11.96
CA GLY A 133 1.55 -3.73 13.29
C GLY A 133 0.05 -4.01 13.35
N LEU A 134 -0.72 -3.50 12.38
CA LEU A 134 -2.17 -3.76 12.27
C LEU A 134 -2.47 -5.25 12.08
N GLY A 135 -1.73 -5.93 11.20
CA GLY A 135 -1.89 -7.36 10.95
C GLY A 135 -1.67 -8.21 12.20
N ILE A 136 -0.69 -7.86 13.03
CA ILE A 136 -0.41 -8.55 14.30
C ILE A 136 -1.46 -8.19 15.37
N ALA A 137 -1.69 -6.89 15.61
CA ALA A 137 -2.53 -6.42 16.71
C ALA A 137 -4.00 -6.85 16.55
N LEU A 138 -4.57 -6.66 15.35
CA LEU A 138 -5.99 -6.95 15.09
C LEU A 138 -6.28 -8.46 15.00
N THR A 139 -5.26 -9.29 14.83
CA THR A 139 -5.40 -10.76 14.89
C THR A 139 -5.32 -11.28 16.33
N ARG A 140 -4.42 -10.73 17.16
CA ARG A 140 -4.27 -11.14 18.57
C ARG A 140 -5.51 -10.86 19.40
N GLY A 141 -6.17 -9.71 19.18
CA GLY A 141 -7.40 -9.34 19.89
C GLY A 141 -8.56 -10.34 19.73
N ARG A 142 -8.73 -10.94 18.54
CA ARG A 142 -9.74 -11.98 18.31
C ARG A 142 -9.48 -13.26 19.09
N ARG A 143 -8.21 -13.70 19.18
CA ARG A 143 -7.86 -14.91 19.95
C ARG A 143 -8.09 -14.70 21.44
N ALA A 144 -7.74 -13.53 21.97
CA ALA A 144 -7.93 -13.22 23.38
C ALA A 144 -9.40 -13.12 23.79
N ALA A 145 -10.27 -12.56 22.92
CA ALA A 145 -11.71 -12.54 23.15
C ALA A 145 -12.32 -13.95 23.14
N ALA A 146 -11.93 -14.79 22.17
CA ALA A 146 -12.46 -16.15 22.03
C ALA A 146 -12.04 -17.13 23.14
N VAL A 147 -11.05 -16.81 23.97
CA VAL A 147 -10.61 -17.63 25.13
C VAL A 147 -11.35 -17.24 26.41
N ARG A 148 -12.04 -16.09 26.43
CA ARG A 148 -12.75 -15.57 27.60
C ARG A 148 -14.24 -15.94 27.64
N ASP A 149 -14.73 -16.61 26.60
CA ASP A 149 -16.09 -17.15 26.45
C ASP A 149 -16.08 -18.66 26.68
#